data_AF-A0A7W6BEA1-F1
#
_entry.id   AF-A0A7W6BEA1-F1
#
_cell.length_a   1.000
_cell.length_b   1.000
_cell.length_c   1.000
_cell.angle_alpha   90.00
_cell.angle_beta   90.00
_cell.angle_gamma   90.00
#
_symmetry.space_group_name_H-M   'P 1'
#
loop_
_entity.id
_entity.type
_entity.pdbx_description
1 polymer ?
#
loop_
_entity_poly.entity_id
_entity_poly.type
_entity_poly.pdbx_seq_one_letter_code
_entity_poly.pdbx_strand_id
1 'polypeptide(L)'
;MSNIVLTVSPWRDVHEIVVKTKEKRSCSIMIHKEPAGGYETNVLISDPVSPQPKTWDYLLDSTMPSSTAKQHFEDSLKLITGYLKQFAPTDQMVSFHNPCSAPFVSEPDQNAVLTAMGFNITVTVN
;
A
#
# COMPACT_ATOMS: atom_id res chain seq x y z
N MET A 1 2.89 44.12 -9.38
CA MET A 1 2.63 42.98 -8.48
C MET A 1 2.08 41.84 -9.32
N SER A 2 2.81 40.72 -9.39
CA SER A 2 2.38 39.51 -10.10
C SER A 2 1.58 38.65 -9.13
N ASN A 3 0.34 38.32 -9.48
CA ASN A 3 -0.44 37.35 -8.73
C ASN A 3 0.02 35.96 -9.14
N ILE A 4 0.72 35.27 -8.24
CA ILE A 4 1.02 33.85 -8.40
C ILE A 4 -0.30 33.11 -8.16
N VAL A 5 -0.88 32.58 -9.24
CA VAL A 5 -2.02 31.66 -9.14
C VAL A 5 -1.44 30.29 -8.83
N LEU A 6 -1.67 29.80 -7.62
CA LEU A 6 -1.42 28.41 -7.25
C LEU A 6 -2.57 27.57 -7.82
N THR A 7 -2.34 26.91 -8.94
CA THR A 7 -3.29 25.92 -9.48
C THR A 7 -3.22 24.67 -8.59
N VAL A 8 -4.29 24.41 -7.83
CA VAL A 8 -4.43 23.16 -7.09
C VAL A 8 -4.97 22.14 -8.09
N SER A 9 -4.14 21.17 -8.49
CA SER A 9 -4.60 20.04 -9.29
C SER A 9 -5.74 19.31 -8.54
N PRO A 10 -6.71 18.73 -9.24
CA PRO A 10 -7.73 17.91 -8.57
C PRO A 10 -7.04 16.84 -7.72
N TRP A 11 -7.47 16.73 -6.47
CA TRP A 11 -6.96 15.74 -5.53
C TRP A 11 -7.09 14.35 -6.16
N ARG A 12 -6.00 13.59 -6.21
CA ARG A 12 -6.06 12.19 -6.62
C ARG A 12 -6.79 11.40 -5.54
N ASP A 13 -7.77 10.65 -5.97
CA ASP A 13 -8.48 9.64 -5.19
C ASP A 13 -7.44 8.64 -4.64
N VAL A 14 -7.32 8.51 -3.32
CA VAL A 14 -6.35 7.63 -2.65
C VAL A 14 -7.04 6.62 -1.74
N HIS A 15 -6.57 5.39 -1.79
CA HIS A 15 -6.95 4.33 -0.87
C HIS A 15 -5.71 3.85 -0.13
N GLU A 16 -5.66 4.09 1.18
CA GLU A 16 -4.59 3.63 2.04
C GLU A 16 -4.95 2.26 2.65
N ILE A 17 -3.98 1.36 2.72
CA ILE A 17 -4.02 0.16 3.56
C ILE A 17 -2.75 0.14 4.42
N VAL A 18 -2.93 0.04 5.73
CA VAL A 18 -1.84 -0.04 6.71
C VAL A 18 -1.57 -1.49 7.06
N VAL A 19 -0.33 -1.92 6.86
CA VAL A 19 0.15 -3.25 7.21
C VAL A 19 1.14 -3.15 8.36
N LYS A 20 0.89 -3.91 9.44
CA LYS A 20 1.82 -4.00 10.57
C LYS A 20 2.47 -5.36 10.66
N THR A 21 3.73 -5.38 11.06
CA THR A 21 4.48 -6.60 11.30
C THR A 21 4.61 -6.93 12.79
N LYS A 22 5.00 -8.17 13.09
CA LYS A 22 5.20 -8.65 14.46
C LYS A 22 6.27 -7.85 15.19
N GLU A 23 7.35 -7.49 14.49
CA GLU A 23 8.44 -6.67 15.03
C GLU A 23 8.15 -5.17 14.98
N LYS A 24 6.87 -4.76 14.88
CA LYS A 24 6.40 -3.36 14.94
C LYS A 24 6.86 -2.47 13.77
N ARG A 25 7.17 -3.05 12.61
CA ARG A 25 7.29 -2.25 11.37
C ARG A 25 5.89 -1.85 10.90
N SER A 26 5.80 -0.69 10.29
CA SER A 26 4.57 -0.17 9.68
C SER A 26 4.81 0.04 8.20
N CYS A 27 3.94 -0.53 7.37
CA CYS A 27 3.96 -0.32 5.94
C CYS A 27 2.64 0.35 5.52
N SER A 28 2.70 1.47 4.80
CA SER A 28 1.51 2.10 4.20
C SER A 28 1.51 1.83 2.71
N ILE A 29 0.42 1.23 2.22
CA ILE A 29 0.14 1.01 0.81
C ILE A 29 -0.85 2.08 0.38
N MET A 30 -0.44 2.98 -0.50
CA MET A 30 -1.27 4.09 -0.98
C MET A 30 -1.55 3.89 -2.46
N ILE A 31 -2.75 3.42 -2.79
CA ILE A 31 -3.19 3.19 -4.16
C ILE A 31 -3.93 4.44 -4.64
N HIS A 32 -3.37 5.11 -5.63
CA HIS A 32 -3.92 6.30 -6.27
C HIS A 32 -4.67 5.91 -7.53
N LYS A 33 -5.87 6.47 -7.72
CA LYS A 33 -6.62 6.37 -8.97
C LYS A 33 -6.29 7.57 -9.84
N GLU A 34 -5.79 7.30 -11.04
CA GLU A 34 -5.42 8.37 -11.97
C GLU A 34 -6.65 8.95 -12.69
N PRO A 35 -6.71 10.28 -12.92
CA PRO A 35 -7.85 10.92 -13.59
C PRO A 35 -8.12 10.40 -15.01
N ALA A 36 -7.07 9.98 -15.72
CA ALA A 36 -7.16 9.42 -17.07
C ALA A 36 -7.54 7.92 -17.10
N GLY A 37 -7.78 7.31 -15.93
CA GLY A 37 -7.92 5.87 -15.76
C GLY A 37 -6.59 5.21 -15.38
N GLY A 38 -6.68 4.08 -14.68
CA GLY A 38 -5.53 3.35 -14.15
C GLY A 38 -5.22 3.68 -12.68
N TYR A 39 -4.14 3.07 -12.19
CA TYR A 39 -3.72 3.16 -10.80
C TYR A 39 -2.19 3.28 -10.70
N GLU A 40 -1.73 4.05 -9.71
CA GLU A 40 -0.35 4.19 -9.26
C GLU A 40 -0.29 3.83 -7.78
N THR A 41 0.75 3.14 -7.31
CA THR A 41 0.84 2.78 -5.90
C THR A 41 2.15 3.21 -5.27
N ASN A 42 2.07 3.86 -4.11
CA ASN A 42 3.23 4.15 -3.27
C ASN A 42 3.23 3.19 -2.07
N VAL A 43 4.37 2.55 -1.79
CA VAL A 43 4.55 1.69 -0.62
C VAL A 43 5.64 2.28 0.27
N LEU A 44 5.21 2.80 1.42
CA LEU A 44 6.11 3.28 2.45
C LEU A 44 6.39 2.14 3.43
N ILE A 45 7.65 1.81 3.70
CA ILE A 45 8.05 0.86 4.74
C ILE A 45 8.86 1.60 5.80
N SER A 46 8.29 1.73 7.00
CA SER A 46 8.98 2.28 8.17
C SER A 46 9.58 1.15 8.98
N ASP A 47 10.92 1.10 9.04
CA ASP A 47 11.68 0.15 9.85
C ASP A 47 12.39 0.88 11.02
N PRO A 48 11.71 1.05 12.16
CA PRO A 48 12.31 1.68 13.34
C PRO A 48 13.16 0.71 14.18
N VAL A 49 13.12 -0.60 13.90
CA VAL A 49 13.70 -1.65 14.76
C VAL A 49 15.03 -2.19 14.22
N SER A 50 15.34 -1.95 12.95
CA SER A 50 16.66 -2.25 12.40
C SER A 50 17.77 -1.47 13.11
N PRO A 51 19.02 -1.99 13.11
CA PRO A 51 20.17 -1.28 13.69
C PRO A 51 20.41 0.12 13.11
N GLN A 52 19.89 0.39 11.92
CA GLN A 52 19.90 1.70 11.27
C GLN A 52 18.46 2.04 10.84
N PRO A 53 17.67 2.65 11.74
CA PRO A 53 16.28 2.99 11.45
C PRO A 53 16.15 3.75 10.14
N LYS A 54 15.30 3.27 9.24
CA LYS A 54 15.14 3.83 7.91
C LYS A 54 13.70 3.71 7.44
N THR A 55 13.28 4.69 6.64
CA THR A 55 12.05 4.61 5.87
C THR A 55 12.41 4.41 4.40
N TRP A 56 11.72 3.47 3.76
CA TRP A 56 11.81 3.22 2.34
C TRP A 56 10.52 3.66 1.68
N ASP A 57 10.65 4.30 0.52
CA ASP A 57 9.53 4.72 -0.30
C ASP A 57 9.69 4.05 -1.66
N TYR A 58 8.72 3.23 -2.03
CA TYR A 58 8.71 2.47 -3.27
C TYR A 58 7.53 2.89 -4.11
N LEU A 59 7.81 3.39 -5.30
CA LEU A 59 6.80 3.64 -6.32
C LEU A 59 6.61 2.37 -7.17
N LEU A 60 5.39 1.85 -7.14
CA LEU A 60 4.90 0.79 -8.02
C LEU A 60 4.10 1.45 -9.15
N ASP A 61 4.81 1.81 -10.22
CA ASP A 61 4.19 2.28 -11.44
C ASP A 61 3.54 1.11 -12.17
N SER A 62 2.27 1.29 -12.57
CA SER A 62 1.69 0.34 -13.49
C SER A 62 2.18 0.60 -14.91
N THR A 63 2.76 -0.43 -15.53
CA THR A 63 3.21 -0.38 -16.93
C THR A 63 2.06 -0.60 -17.93
N MET A 64 0.81 -0.82 -17.48
CA MET A 64 -0.32 -1.14 -18.35
C MET A 64 -1.63 -0.43 -17.96
N PRO A 65 -2.37 0.16 -18.92
CA PRO A 65 -3.67 0.81 -18.69
C PRO A 65 -4.76 -0.09 -18.11
N SER A 66 -4.58 -1.42 -18.14
CA SER A 66 -5.56 -2.42 -17.69
C SER A 66 -5.38 -2.89 -16.24
N SER A 67 -4.44 -2.30 -15.49
CA SER A 67 -4.22 -2.72 -14.10
C SER A 67 -5.41 -2.39 -13.20
N THR A 68 -5.66 -3.26 -12.22
CA THR A 68 -6.74 -3.12 -11.26
C THR A 68 -6.20 -2.75 -9.90
N ALA A 69 -6.98 -2.02 -9.09
CA ALA A 69 -6.59 -1.70 -7.71
C ALA A 69 -6.26 -2.97 -6.89
N LYS A 70 -6.96 -4.09 -7.15
CA LYS A 70 -6.68 -5.39 -6.55
C LYS A 70 -5.27 -5.90 -6.88
N GLN A 71 -4.84 -5.76 -8.13
CA GLN A 71 -3.50 -6.17 -8.54
C GLN A 71 -2.42 -5.30 -7.89
N HIS A 72 -2.65 -3.99 -7.81
CA HIS A 72 -1.78 -3.06 -7.08
C HIS A 72 -1.63 -3.43 -5.59
N PHE A 73 -2.72 -3.83 -4.95
CA PHE A 73 -2.67 -4.34 -3.58
C PHE A 73 -1.83 -5.62 -3.47
N GLU A 74 -2.04 -6.59 -4.37
CA GLU A 74 -1.26 -7.83 -4.40
C GLU A 74 0.24 -7.58 -4.63
N ASP A 75 0.59 -6.73 -5.59
CA ASP A 75 1.99 -6.42 -5.92
C ASP A 75 2.68 -5.65 -4.79
N SER A 76 1.94 -4.80 -4.07
CA SER A 76 2.42 -4.15 -2.84
C SER A 76 2.75 -5.17 -1.74
N LEU A 77 1.90 -6.17 -1.54
CA LEU A 77 2.15 -7.24 -0.57
C LEU A 77 3.34 -8.11 -0.96
N LYS A 78 3.54 -8.38 -2.26
CA LYS A 78 4.74 -9.08 -2.77
C LYS A 78 5.99 -8.26 -2.49
N LEU A 79 5.95 -6.94 -2.71
CA LEU A 79 7.06 -6.04 -2.41
C LEU A 79 7.42 -6.07 -0.92
N ILE A 80 6.43 -5.90 -0.03
CA ILE A 80 6.65 -5.95 1.42
C ILE A 80 7.20 -7.32 1.83
N THR A 81 6.67 -8.41 1.27
CA THR A 81 7.18 -9.76 1.51
C THR A 81 8.64 -9.91 1.07
N GLY A 82 8.99 -9.37 -0.10
CA GLY A 82 10.36 -9.36 -0.61
C GLY A 82 11.31 -8.58 0.31
N TYR A 83 10.88 -7.40 0.76
CA TYR A 83 11.60 -6.59 1.72
C TYR A 83 11.86 -7.36 3.03
N LEU A 84 10.83 -7.96 3.63
CA LEU A 84 10.97 -8.72 4.88
C LEU A 84 11.90 -9.92 4.69
N LYS A 85 11.78 -10.68 3.58
CA LYS A 85 12.71 -11.78 3.29
C LYS A 85 14.16 -11.33 3.20
N GLN A 86 14.42 -10.14 2.67
CA GLN A 86 15.78 -9.62 2.48
C GLN A 86 16.37 -9.01 3.75
N PHE A 87 15.59 -8.23 4.50
CA PHE A 87 16.11 -7.39 5.59
C PHE A 87 15.63 -7.82 6.99
N ALA A 88 14.55 -8.58 7.10
CA ALA A 88 13.95 -9.02 8.37
C ALA A 88 13.29 -10.41 8.25
N PRO A 89 14.03 -11.48 7.91
CA PRO A 89 13.47 -12.75 7.45
C PRO A 89 12.63 -13.50 8.50
N THR A 90 12.75 -13.16 9.78
CA THR A 90 11.95 -13.71 10.87
C THR A 90 10.70 -12.91 11.18
N ASP A 91 10.56 -11.71 10.59
CA ASP A 91 9.41 -10.83 10.78
C ASP A 91 8.28 -11.22 9.81
N GLN A 92 7.04 -10.96 10.23
CA GLN A 92 5.84 -11.40 9.52
C GLN A 92 4.79 -10.31 9.58
N MET A 93 4.06 -10.10 8.48
CA MET A 93 2.86 -9.26 8.47
C MET A 93 1.77 -9.93 9.31
N VAL A 94 1.20 -9.19 10.27
CA VAL A 94 0.24 -9.72 11.25
C VAL A 94 -1.06 -8.91 11.33
N SER A 95 -1.16 -7.79 10.61
CA SER A 95 -2.33 -6.94 10.62
C SER A 95 -2.44 -6.19 9.31
N PHE A 96 -3.67 -6.10 8.80
CA PHE A 96 -4.04 -5.35 7.61
C PHE A 96 -5.24 -4.49 7.98
N HIS A 97 -5.10 -3.17 7.89
CA HIS A 97 -6.15 -2.21 8.27
C HIS A 97 -6.41 -1.26 7.12
N ASN A 98 -7.66 -1.20 6.69
CA ASN A 98 -8.16 -0.26 5.71
C ASN A 98 -8.96 0.83 6.44
N PRO A 99 -8.42 2.05 6.60
CA PRO A 99 -9.12 3.15 7.24
C PRO A 99 -10.20 3.80 6.35
N CYS A 100 -10.28 3.47 5.06
CA CYS A 100 -11.16 4.14 4.11
C CYS A 100 -12.59 3.59 4.12
N SER A 101 -13.58 4.48 4.10
CA SER A 101 -15.01 4.12 4.08
C SER A 101 -15.56 3.74 2.70
N ALA A 102 -14.86 4.10 1.62
CA ALA A 102 -15.24 3.79 0.24
C ALA A 102 -14.01 3.33 -0.57
N PRO A 103 -13.45 2.14 -0.25
CA PRO A 103 -12.17 1.72 -0.81
C PRO A 103 -12.27 1.27 -2.27
N PHE A 104 -11.26 1.60 -3.09
CA PHE A 104 -11.18 1.11 -4.48
C PHE A 104 -10.89 -0.39 -4.55
N VAL A 105 -10.24 -0.94 -3.52
CA VAL A 105 -10.09 -2.39 -3.34
C VAL A 105 -11.08 -2.78 -2.25
N SER A 106 -12.17 -3.44 -2.62
CA SER A 106 -13.20 -3.81 -1.66
C SER A 106 -12.67 -4.73 -0.56
N GLU A 107 -13.32 -4.79 0.60
CA GLU A 107 -12.96 -5.74 1.66
C GLU A 107 -12.94 -7.21 1.14
N PRO A 108 -13.92 -7.69 0.37
CA PRO A 108 -13.85 -9.01 -0.25
C PRO A 108 -12.63 -9.19 -1.15
N ASP A 109 -12.27 -8.18 -1.95
CA ASP A 109 -11.08 -8.25 -2.80
C ASP A 109 -9.80 -8.32 -1.98
N GLN A 110 -9.68 -7.52 -0.92
CA GLN A 110 -8.53 -7.53 -0.02
C GLN A 110 -8.39 -8.91 0.64
N ASN A 111 -9.48 -9.45 1.21
CA ASN A 111 -9.48 -10.76 1.84
C ASN A 111 -9.20 -11.91 0.85
N ALA A 112 -9.66 -11.80 -0.40
CA ALA A 112 -9.35 -12.77 -1.44
C ALA A 112 -7.86 -12.77 -1.79
N VAL A 113 -7.23 -11.59 -1.92
CA VAL A 113 -5.77 -11.48 -2.13
C VAL A 113 -5.01 -12.05 -0.93
N LEU A 114 -5.38 -11.68 0.29
CA LEU A 114 -4.73 -12.16 1.51
C LEU A 114 -4.78 -13.70 1.60
N THR A 115 -5.95 -14.28 1.35
CA THR A 115 -6.14 -15.74 1.33
C THR A 115 -5.31 -16.40 0.25
N ALA A 116 -5.31 -15.86 -0.98
CA ALA A 116 -4.52 -16.40 -2.09
C ALA A 116 -3.01 -16.35 -1.83
N MET A 117 -2.55 -15.35 -1.08
CA MET A 117 -1.15 -15.22 -0.65
C MET A 117 -0.80 -16.05 0.59
N GLY A 118 -1.77 -16.74 1.20
CA GLY A 118 -1.57 -17.60 2.37
C GLY A 118 -1.57 -16.87 3.71
N PHE A 119 -2.03 -15.62 3.76
CA PHE A 119 -2.27 -14.92 5.03
C PHE A 119 -3.57 -15.43 5.65
N ASN A 120 -3.50 -16.00 6.84
CA ASN A 120 -4.67 -16.46 7.59
C ASN A 120 -5.20 -15.36 8.53
N ILE A 121 -5.40 -14.17 7.97
CA ILE A 121 -5.79 -12.94 8.68
C ILE A 121 -6.73 -12.16 7.75
N THR A 122 -7.82 -11.62 8.30
CA THR A 122 -8.75 -10.78 7.55
C THR A 122 -8.36 -9.30 7.68
N VAL A 123 -8.65 -8.52 6.65
CA VAL A 123 -8.53 -7.06 6.74
C VAL A 123 -9.55 -6.51 7.74
N THR A 124 -9.16 -5.51 8.53
CA THR A 124 -10.08 -4.70 9.32
C THR A 124 -10.46 -3.46 8.52
N VAL A 125 -11.75 -3.13 8.45
CA VAL A 125 -12.27 -1.90 7.83
C VAL A 125 -12.92 -1.03 8.90
N ASN A 126 -12.82 0.30 8.77
CA ASN A 126 -13.48 1.26 9.66
C ASN A 126 -15.01 1.25 9.56
#